data_AF-A0A641Q4U9-F1
#
_entry.id   AF-A0A641Q4U9-F1
#
_cell.length_a   1.000
_cell.length_b   1.000
_cell.length_c   1.000
_cell.angle_alpha   90.00
_cell.angle_beta   90.00
_cell.angle_gamma   90.00
#
_symmetry.space_group_name_H-M   'P 1'
#
loop_
_entity.id
_entity.type
_entity.pdbx_description
1 polymer ?
#
loop_
_entity_poly.entity_id
_entity_poly.type
_entity_poly.pdbx_seq_one_letter_code
_entity_poly.pdbx_strand_id
1 'polypeptide(L)'
;MASELTLEINGRKRDILRYNYRFHREIRYNRPVDSIWGGEICVEMTSDGDTYFLEMLMAEKEVVKESANSTRKTFTVPAAVSGKIQFIKENEIFRELSFQEAYVVFYGERMSSIGPKSMSTFLVISPMKMEVNKRVMMVKRQDTGINLGWVQKVEENLKPTPVAPYTPPTLLVRTAAGETEALPNDVIEYKVTSYNLPNVSDSDRKRVKWDIEVDGKQETLSSKGESIELEMKREWLGKSISLMPYLKQPSPKVRVETHIQCNHKDGAKIVAEYIVNEIKTNTRSKIADSIRYYASYEEYEKRYEEWKKRTLLGQLLTQPEPQNLLKAKILWAERVAAKRPWDHKPLIRDKFNGLAVERTEYSAEVKRMVTYKSYWHKYKDYDYYYDVWSNIHYGYVGLSVGFDEKTLLGGADLAQVIDSKGGNAEDTGDDKTSIKIGFALYYKYGRYAEGLTAQDILSALDSSMMTESKRKHVCLEK
;
A
#
# COMPACT_ATOMS: atom_id res chain seq x y z
N MET A 1 -49.89 -5.46 -16.73
CA MET A 1 -48.84 -5.25 -15.71
C MET A 1 -48.92 -6.40 -14.72
N ALA A 2 -47.82 -7.11 -14.49
CA ALA A 2 -47.83 -8.34 -13.71
C ALA A 2 -47.93 -8.03 -12.21
N SER A 3 -48.92 -8.61 -11.54
CA SER A 3 -48.94 -8.70 -10.07
C SER A 3 -48.26 -10.00 -9.67
N GLU A 4 -47.32 -9.93 -8.73
CA GLU A 4 -46.58 -11.09 -8.23
C GLU A 4 -47.05 -11.40 -6.81
N LEU A 5 -47.29 -12.66 -6.50
CA LEU A 5 -47.65 -13.11 -5.16
C LEU A 5 -46.66 -14.18 -4.74
N THR A 6 -45.91 -13.92 -3.68
CA THR A 6 -44.73 -14.72 -3.34
C THR A 6 -44.77 -15.16 -1.89
N LEU A 7 -44.29 -16.37 -1.63
CA LEU A 7 -44.03 -16.93 -0.30
C LEU A 7 -42.52 -17.12 -0.15
N GLU A 8 -41.96 -16.62 0.94
CA GLU A 8 -40.57 -16.87 1.32
C GLU A 8 -40.52 -17.51 2.70
N ILE A 9 -39.92 -18.70 2.82
CA ILE A 9 -39.68 -19.38 4.11
C ILE A 9 -38.21 -19.78 4.17
N ASN A 10 -37.52 -19.40 5.25
CA ASN A 10 -36.10 -19.73 5.48
C ASN A 10 -35.18 -19.43 4.26
N GLY A 11 -35.46 -18.33 3.55
CA GLY A 11 -34.69 -17.87 2.38
C GLY A 11 -35.07 -18.51 1.04
N ARG A 12 -36.02 -19.46 1.00
CA ARG A 12 -36.55 -20.02 -0.25
C ARG A 12 -37.80 -19.28 -0.68
N LYS A 13 -37.74 -18.58 -1.82
CA LYS A 13 -38.84 -17.79 -2.40
C LYS A 13 -39.57 -18.61 -3.48
N ARG A 14 -40.91 -18.56 -3.47
CA ARG A 14 -41.79 -19.21 -4.44
C ARG A 14 -42.94 -18.31 -4.86
N ASP A 15 -43.31 -18.39 -6.13
CA ASP A 15 -44.56 -17.82 -6.62
C ASP A 15 -45.72 -18.71 -6.18
N ILE A 16 -46.78 -18.08 -5.66
CA ILE A 16 -47.97 -18.78 -5.18
C ILE A 16 -49.20 -18.28 -5.93
N LEU A 17 -50.18 -19.17 -6.12
CA LEU A 17 -51.42 -18.84 -6.83
C LEU A 17 -52.37 -18.03 -5.94
N ARG A 18 -52.45 -18.39 -4.66
CA ARG A 18 -53.29 -17.70 -3.66
C ARG A 18 -52.89 -18.08 -2.24
N TYR A 19 -53.27 -17.22 -1.30
CA TYR A 19 -53.25 -17.53 0.12
C TYR A 19 -54.51 -17.02 0.82
N ASN A 20 -54.87 -17.64 1.94
CA ASN A 20 -55.96 -17.22 2.81
C ASN A 20 -55.53 -17.39 4.27
N TYR A 21 -55.83 -16.40 5.10
CA TYR A 21 -55.79 -16.53 6.55
C TYR A 21 -57.07 -15.91 7.11
N ARG A 22 -57.59 -16.47 8.21
CA ARG A 22 -58.83 -16.02 8.83
C ARG A 22 -58.72 -16.02 10.34
N PHE A 23 -59.38 -15.05 10.94
CA PHE A 23 -59.58 -14.96 12.38
C PHE A 23 -61.07 -14.93 12.68
N HIS A 24 -61.44 -15.50 13.83
CA HIS A 24 -62.82 -15.46 14.32
C HIS A 24 -62.81 -15.37 15.85
N ARG A 25 -63.93 -14.94 16.44
CA ARG A 25 -64.16 -14.99 17.89
C ARG A 25 -65.24 -16.02 18.17
N GLU A 26 -65.09 -16.73 19.28
CA GLU A 26 -66.18 -17.56 19.80
C GLU A 26 -67.31 -16.64 20.29
N ILE A 27 -68.57 -17.07 20.08
CA ILE A 27 -69.75 -16.34 20.56
C ILE A 27 -70.36 -17.14 21.71
N ARG A 28 -70.43 -16.55 22.91
CA ARG A 28 -71.16 -17.11 24.05
C ARG A 28 -72.30 -16.18 24.43
N TYR A 29 -73.52 -16.73 24.52
CA TYR A 29 -74.74 -15.96 24.86
C TYR A 29 -74.93 -14.70 23.99
N ASN A 30 -74.77 -14.83 22.67
CA ASN A 30 -74.85 -13.73 21.68
C ASN A 30 -73.83 -12.60 21.87
N ARG A 31 -72.75 -12.80 22.65
CA ARG A 31 -71.66 -11.85 22.82
C ARG A 31 -70.32 -12.49 22.41
N PRO A 32 -69.44 -11.77 21.68
CA PRO A 32 -68.09 -12.25 21.42
C PRO A 32 -67.30 -12.37 22.72
N VAL A 33 -66.57 -13.47 22.90
CA VAL A 33 -65.58 -13.60 23.99
C VAL A 33 -64.23 -12.99 23.59
N ASP A 34 -63.34 -12.80 24.56
CA ASP A 34 -62.06 -12.09 24.35
C ASP A 34 -61.06 -12.85 23.45
N SER A 35 -61.11 -14.18 23.43
CA SER A 35 -60.17 -15.00 22.65
C SER A 35 -60.43 -14.93 21.14
N ILE A 36 -59.37 -14.60 20.38
CA ILE A 36 -59.36 -14.63 18.91
C ILE A 36 -58.75 -15.95 18.43
N TRP A 37 -59.46 -16.68 17.59
CA TRP A 37 -59.06 -17.99 17.07
C TRP A 37 -58.77 -17.96 15.57
N GLY A 38 -58.07 -18.99 15.07
CA GLY A 38 -57.62 -19.08 13.68
C GLY A 38 -56.16 -18.68 13.49
N GLY A 39 -55.86 -17.94 12.42
CA GLY A 39 -54.52 -17.47 12.08
C GLY A 39 -53.65 -18.49 11.32
N GLU A 40 -54.22 -19.62 10.93
CA GLU A 40 -53.60 -20.53 9.95
C GLU A 40 -53.58 -19.86 8.57
N ILE A 41 -52.46 -20.04 7.87
CA ILE A 41 -52.23 -19.50 6.54
C ILE A 41 -52.30 -20.67 5.57
N CYS A 42 -53.37 -20.74 4.78
CA CYS A 42 -53.55 -21.71 3.72
C CYS A 42 -52.98 -21.14 2.41
N VAL A 43 -52.08 -21.85 1.76
CA VAL A 43 -51.41 -21.45 0.52
C VAL A 43 -51.65 -22.49 -0.56
N GLU A 44 -51.91 -22.04 -1.79
CA GLU A 44 -51.94 -22.88 -2.99
C GLU A 44 -50.87 -22.38 -3.98
N MET A 45 -50.09 -23.30 -4.53
CA MET A 45 -49.09 -23.03 -5.56
C MET A 45 -49.07 -24.15 -6.61
N THR A 46 -48.46 -23.88 -7.76
CA THR A 46 -48.16 -24.94 -8.73
C THR A 46 -47.11 -25.88 -8.16
N SER A 47 -47.34 -27.19 -8.22
CA SER A 47 -46.30 -28.16 -7.83
C SER A 47 -45.11 -28.07 -8.77
N ASP A 48 -43.92 -28.20 -8.22
CA ASP A 48 -42.65 -28.34 -8.94
C ASP A 48 -41.99 -29.68 -8.54
N GLY A 49 -40.73 -29.88 -8.90
CA GLY A 49 -39.98 -31.08 -8.51
C GLY A 49 -39.41 -31.05 -7.08
N ASP A 50 -39.63 -29.98 -6.30
CA ASP A 50 -38.97 -29.77 -5.01
C ASP A 50 -39.83 -30.26 -3.83
N THR A 51 -39.21 -31.03 -2.93
CA THR A 51 -39.86 -31.63 -1.75
C THR A 51 -39.74 -30.78 -0.48
N TYR A 52 -39.26 -29.54 -0.59
CA TYR A 52 -38.84 -28.73 0.54
C TYR A 52 -39.92 -28.49 1.60
N PHE A 53 -41.15 -28.20 1.17
CA PHE A 53 -42.24 -27.93 2.13
C PHE A 53 -42.71 -29.21 2.83
N LEU A 54 -42.56 -30.37 2.19
CA LEU A 54 -42.79 -31.66 2.83
C LEU A 54 -41.69 -31.96 3.85
N GLU A 55 -40.43 -31.68 3.52
CA GLU A 55 -39.31 -31.78 4.47
C GLU A 55 -39.52 -30.87 5.69
N MET A 56 -40.05 -29.66 5.49
CA MET A 56 -40.38 -28.74 6.59
C MET A 56 -41.48 -29.28 7.52
N LEU A 57 -42.48 -29.98 6.97
CA LEU A 57 -43.51 -30.65 7.78
C LEU A 57 -42.90 -31.76 8.64
N MET A 58 -41.88 -32.45 8.12
CA MET A 58 -41.19 -33.55 8.80
C MET A 58 -40.00 -33.10 9.65
N ALA A 59 -39.62 -31.81 9.59
CA ALA A 59 -38.44 -31.31 10.26
C ALA A 59 -38.64 -31.26 11.77
N GLU A 60 -37.73 -31.90 12.50
CA GLU A 60 -37.72 -31.95 13.95
C GLU A 60 -36.44 -31.34 14.50
N LYS A 61 -36.51 -30.84 15.74
CA LYS A 61 -35.35 -30.37 16.50
C LYS A 61 -35.37 -30.94 17.92
N GLU A 62 -34.19 -31.26 18.42
CA GLU A 62 -34.04 -31.65 19.83
C GLU A 62 -34.06 -30.41 20.73
N VAL A 63 -34.89 -30.47 21.76
CA VAL A 63 -34.96 -29.46 22.81
C VAL A 63 -34.69 -30.14 24.14
N VAL A 64 -33.60 -29.72 24.79
CA VAL A 64 -33.27 -30.16 26.15
C VAL A 64 -34.04 -29.28 27.12
N LYS A 65 -34.93 -29.89 27.92
CA LYS A 65 -35.52 -29.21 29.08
C LYS A 65 -34.86 -29.73 30.35
N GLU A 66 -34.31 -28.80 31.11
CA GLU A 66 -33.77 -29.06 32.43
C GLU A 66 -34.91 -28.91 33.44
N SER A 67 -35.22 -29.98 34.17
CA SER A 67 -36.20 -29.91 35.25
C SER A 67 -35.59 -29.21 36.47
N ALA A 68 -36.44 -28.67 37.35
CA ALA A 68 -36.02 -28.06 38.63
C ALA A 68 -35.13 -28.98 39.49
N ASN A 69 -35.18 -30.30 39.26
CA ASN A 69 -34.38 -31.31 39.96
C ASN A 69 -33.10 -31.69 39.19
N SER A 70 -32.62 -30.85 38.26
CA SER A 70 -31.39 -31.05 37.46
C SER A 70 -31.36 -32.30 36.57
N THR A 71 -32.50 -32.98 36.39
CA THR A 71 -32.64 -34.04 35.37
C THR A 71 -32.85 -33.41 34.00
N ARG A 72 -31.96 -33.69 33.05
CA ARG A 72 -32.09 -33.31 31.64
C ARG A 72 -32.95 -34.33 30.91
N LYS A 73 -34.06 -33.87 30.34
CA LYS A 73 -34.86 -34.66 29.40
C LYS A 73 -34.80 -34.00 28.03
N THR A 74 -34.38 -34.78 27.04
CA THR A 74 -34.41 -34.37 25.64
C THR A 74 -35.79 -34.67 25.07
N PHE A 75 -36.40 -33.70 24.42
CA PHE A 75 -37.66 -33.82 23.73
C PHE A 75 -37.45 -33.48 22.26
N THR A 76 -38.01 -34.28 21.37
CA THR A 76 -38.07 -33.95 19.95
C THR A 76 -39.34 -33.14 19.70
N VAL A 77 -39.20 -31.97 19.09
CA VAL A 77 -40.33 -31.10 18.74
C VAL A 77 -40.22 -30.68 17.28
N PRO A 78 -41.35 -30.36 16.60
CA PRO A 78 -41.31 -29.80 15.26
C PRO A 78 -40.39 -28.58 15.16
N ALA A 79 -39.65 -28.46 14.06
CA ALA A 79 -38.78 -27.33 13.79
C ALA A 79 -39.60 -26.12 13.36
N ALA A 80 -39.45 -25.00 14.07
CA ALA A 80 -40.15 -23.78 13.73
C ALA A 80 -39.48 -23.08 12.55
N VAL A 81 -40.28 -22.47 11.68
CA VAL A 81 -39.85 -21.68 10.52
C VAL A 81 -40.30 -20.23 10.64
N SER A 82 -39.65 -19.34 9.89
CA SER A 82 -40.07 -17.95 9.76
C SER A 82 -40.12 -17.58 8.28
N GLY A 83 -41.02 -16.67 7.94
CA GLY A 83 -41.23 -16.33 6.55
C GLY A 83 -42.15 -15.13 6.35
N LYS A 84 -42.43 -14.85 5.08
CA LYS A 84 -43.31 -13.77 4.66
C LYS A 84 -44.04 -14.13 3.37
N ILE A 85 -45.23 -13.58 3.20
CA ILE A 85 -45.96 -13.56 1.95
C ILE A 85 -46.04 -12.11 1.48
N GLN A 86 -45.64 -11.84 0.24
CA GLN A 86 -45.67 -10.51 -0.36
C GLN A 86 -46.54 -10.51 -1.62
N PHE A 87 -47.49 -9.58 -1.66
CA PHE A 87 -48.21 -9.24 -2.87
C PHE A 87 -47.62 -7.94 -3.44
N ILE A 88 -46.98 -8.07 -4.60
CA ILE A 88 -46.25 -6.99 -5.28
C ILE A 88 -47.10 -6.55 -6.47
N LYS A 89 -47.39 -5.25 -6.54
CA LYS A 89 -48.11 -4.63 -7.65
C LYS A 89 -47.28 -3.46 -8.16
N GLU A 90 -47.04 -3.39 -9.47
CA GLU A 90 -46.29 -2.29 -10.09
C GLU A 90 -44.90 -2.08 -9.47
N ASN A 91 -44.24 -3.18 -9.09
CA ASN A 91 -42.92 -3.21 -8.44
C ASN A 91 -42.88 -2.62 -7.02
N GLU A 92 -44.04 -2.39 -6.39
CA GLU A 92 -44.18 -2.00 -4.99
C GLU A 92 -44.86 -3.09 -4.17
N ILE A 93 -44.47 -3.22 -2.89
CA ILE A 93 -45.10 -4.16 -1.96
C ILE A 93 -46.46 -3.59 -1.53
N PHE A 94 -47.54 -4.11 -2.12
CA PHE A 94 -48.91 -3.70 -1.77
C PHE A 94 -49.37 -4.32 -0.44
N ARG A 95 -48.99 -5.57 -0.18
CA ARG A 95 -49.31 -6.29 1.06
C ARG A 95 -48.15 -7.18 1.48
N GLU A 96 -47.81 -7.14 2.77
CA GLU A 96 -46.85 -8.05 3.40
C GLU A 96 -47.52 -8.72 4.62
N LEU A 97 -47.42 -10.04 4.66
CA LEU A 97 -47.77 -10.85 5.82
C LEU A 97 -46.51 -11.56 6.30
N SER A 98 -45.93 -11.15 7.42
CA SER A 98 -44.79 -11.81 8.04
C SER A 98 -45.25 -12.74 9.15
N PHE A 99 -44.54 -13.86 9.32
CA PHE A 99 -44.80 -14.82 10.38
C PHE A 99 -43.51 -15.37 10.97
N GLN A 100 -43.53 -15.63 12.27
CA GLN A 100 -42.40 -16.17 13.02
C GLN A 100 -42.85 -17.30 13.93
N GLU A 101 -41.88 -18.17 14.28
CA GLU A 101 -42.12 -19.35 15.09
C GLU A 101 -43.32 -20.16 14.55
N ALA A 102 -43.35 -20.36 13.23
CA ALA A 102 -44.45 -21.01 12.54
C ALA A 102 -44.14 -22.48 12.25
N TYR A 103 -45.18 -23.28 12.07
CA TYR A 103 -45.04 -24.71 11.76
C TYR A 103 -45.84 -25.03 10.51
N VAL A 104 -45.26 -25.79 9.60
CA VAL A 104 -46.03 -26.42 8.53
C VAL A 104 -46.84 -27.53 9.19
N VAL A 105 -48.17 -27.45 9.12
CA VAL A 105 -49.07 -28.40 9.80
C VAL A 105 -49.86 -29.26 8.81
N PHE A 106 -49.84 -28.90 7.53
CA PHE A 106 -50.44 -29.67 6.46
C PHE A 106 -49.67 -29.44 5.18
N TYR A 107 -49.40 -30.53 4.47
CA TYR A 107 -48.91 -30.56 3.10
C TYR A 107 -49.78 -31.53 2.31
N GLY A 108 -50.22 -31.12 1.13
CA GLY A 108 -50.95 -31.99 0.23
C GLY A 108 -50.70 -31.63 -1.21
N GLU A 109 -50.56 -32.63 -2.07
CA GLU A 109 -50.47 -32.44 -3.51
C GLU A 109 -51.67 -33.03 -4.21
N ARG A 110 -52.10 -32.37 -5.29
CA ARG A 110 -53.14 -32.86 -6.17
C ARG A 110 -52.63 -32.84 -7.60
N MET A 111 -52.71 -33.99 -8.25
CA MET A 111 -52.40 -34.15 -9.67
C MET A 111 -53.69 -34.43 -10.44
N SER A 112 -53.81 -33.86 -11.63
CA SER A 112 -54.91 -34.12 -12.57
C SER A 112 -54.35 -34.27 -13.97
N SER A 113 -54.71 -35.36 -14.65
CA SER A 113 -54.39 -35.56 -16.07
C SER A 113 -55.31 -34.74 -17.00
N ILE A 114 -56.33 -34.07 -16.45
CA ILE A 114 -57.35 -33.33 -17.19
C ILE A 114 -57.45 -31.90 -16.64
N GLY A 115 -57.46 -30.91 -17.53
CA GLY A 115 -57.61 -29.49 -17.20
C GLY A 115 -56.28 -28.70 -17.16
N PRO A 116 -56.34 -27.35 -17.07
CA PRO A 116 -55.17 -26.48 -17.22
C PRO A 116 -54.23 -26.47 -16.00
N LYS A 117 -54.68 -26.98 -14.84
CA LYS A 117 -53.86 -27.15 -13.64
C LYS A 117 -53.50 -28.63 -13.50
N SER A 118 -52.40 -29.05 -14.13
CA SER A 118 -51.96 -30.44 -14.10
C SER A 118 -51.48 -30.89 -12.72
N MET A 119 -50.90 -29.99 -11.91
CA MET A 119 -50.41 -30.29 -10.55
C MET A 119 -50.51 -29.06 -9.63
N SER A 120 -50.91 -29.25 -8.37
CA SER A 120 -51.01 -28.18 -7.36
C SER A 120 -50.61 -28.66 -5.97
N THR A 121 -49.85 -27.83 -5.26
CA THR A 121 -49.46 -28.03 -3.86
C THR A 121 -50.30 -27.15 -2.94
N PHE A 122 -50.77 -27.72 -1.84
CA PHE A 122 -51.50 -27.08 -0.75
C PHE A 122 -50.67 -27.14 0.52
N LEU A 123 -50.51 -25.99 1.17
CA LEU A 123 -49.71 -25.84 2.37
C LEU A 123 -50.53 -25.12 3.45
N VAL A 124 -50.51 -25.60 4.70
CA VAL A 124 -51.04 -24.84 5.85
C VAL A 124 -49.93 -24.55 6.83
N ILE A 125 -49.77 -23.27 7.15
CA ILE A 125 -48.75 -22.76 8.07
C ILE A 125 -49.47 -22.25 9.33
N SER A 126 -49.06 -22.72 10.50
CA SER A 126 -49.58 -22.29 11.81
C SER A 126 -48.55 -21.43 12.54
N PRO A 127 -48.64 -20.08 12.46
CA PRO A 127 -47.70 -19.17 13.11
C PRO A 127 -47.99 -19.00 14.60
N MET A 128 -46.95 -18.71 15.40
CA MET A 128 -47.07 -18.22 16.78
C MET A 128 -47.05 -16.69 16.86
N LYS A 129 -46.38 -16.04 15.90
CA LYS A 129 -46.35 -14.58 15.74
C LYS A 129 -46.68 -14.24 14.31
N MET A 130 -47.54 -13.25 14.11
CA MET A 130 -47.96 -12.82 12.78
C MET A 130 -48.05 -11.31 12.74
N GLU A 131 -47.54 -10.73 11.67
CA GLU A 131 -47.56 -9.30 11.45
C GLU A 131 -48.04 -8.98 10.05
N VAL A 132 -48.95 -8.00 9.97
CA VAL A 132 -49.59 -7.58 8.72
C VAL A 132 -49.19 -6.15 8.42
N ASN A 133 -48.55 -5.93 7.28
CA ASN A 133 -48.06 -4.64 6.79
C ASN A 133 -47.22 -3.84 7.81
N LYS A 134 -46.54 -4.51 8.75
CA LYS A 134 -45.80 -3.87 9.85
C LYS A 134 -46.65 -2.95 10.73
N ARG A 135 -47.97 -3.18 10.78
CA ARG A 135 -48.93 -2.34 11.53
C ARG A 135 -49.70 -3.13 12.59
N VAL A 136 -50.08 -4.36 12.27
CA VAL A 136 -50.83 -5.22 13.19
C VAL A 136 -49.95 -6.40 13.57
N MET A 137 -49.41 -6.36 14.79
CA MET A 137 -48.63 -7.46 15.36
C MET A 137 -49.50 -8.26 16.31
N MET A 138 -49.57 -9.57 16.08
CA MET A 138 -50.35 -10.51 16.88
C MET A 138 -49.45 -11.65 17.34
N VAL A 139 -49.68 -12.10 18.56
CA VAL A 139 -48.99 -13.26 19.15
C VAL A 139 -50.01 -14.22 19.77
N LYS A 140 -49.75 -15.53 19.70
CA LYS A 140 -50.56 -16.52 20.43
C LYS A 140 -50.19 -16.49 21.92
N ARG A 141 -51.19 -16.38 22.79
CA ARG A 141 -51.01 -16.33 24.25
C ARG A 141 -50.70 -17.72 24.81
N GLN A 142 -49.58 -17.85 25.53
CA GLN A 142 -49.09 -19.12 26.12
C GLN A 142 -48.77 -19.00 27.61
N ASP A 143 -49.60 -18.30 28.40
CA ASP A 143 -49.25 -17.97 29.79
C ASP A 143 -49.12 -19.20 30.72
N THR A 144 -49.65 -20.37 30.34
CA THR A 144 -49.67 -21.58 31.21
C THR A 144 -49.66 -22.91 30.44
N GLY A 145 -49.20 -22.91 29.18
CA GLY A 145 -49.25 -24.11 28.32
C GLY A 145 -50.64 -24.42 27.72
N ILE A 146 -51.62 -23.55 27.98
CA ILE A 146 -52.94 -23.55 27.33
C ILE A 146 -52.93 -22.46 26.27
N ASN A 147 -53.25 -22.82 25.02
CA ASN A 147 -53.33 -21.87 23.91
C ASN A 147 -54.62 -21.04 24.04
N LEU A 148 -54.50 -19.77 24.45
CA LEU A 148 -55.64 -18.88 24.75
C LEU A 148 -56.05 -17.96 23.58
N GLY A 149 -55.62 -18.29 22.36
CA GLY A 149 -55.91 -17.52 21.15
C GLY A 149 -54.90 -16.39 20.89
N TRP A 150 -55.19 -15.58 19.86
CA TRP A 150 -54.39 -14.44 19.43
C TRP A 150 -54.70 -13.19 20.25
N VAL A 151 -53.65 -12.47 20.63
CA VAL A 151 -53.74 -11.13 21.20
C VAL A 151 -52.99 -10.15 20.31
N GLN A 152 -53.59 -8.99 20.03
CA GLN A 152 -52.88 -7.90 19.40
C GLN A 152 -51.89 -7.33 20.43
N LYS A 153 -50.63 -7.21 20.06
CA LYS A 153 -49.64 -6.52 20.88
C LYS A 153 -49.88 -5.02 20.70
N VAL A 154 -50.64 -4.43 21.61
CA VAL A 154 -50.73 -2.97 21.74
C VAL A 154 -49.53 -2.56 22.58
N GLU A 155 -48.65 -1.72 22.04
CA GLU A 155 -47.57 -1.13 22.85
C GLU A 155 -48.22 -0.32 23.98
N GLU A 156 -48.07 -0.79 25.23
CA GLU A 156 -48.42 0.01 26.40
C GLU A 156 -47.53 1.26 26.41
N ASN A 157 -48.15 2.43 26.50
CA ASN A 157 -47.44 3.69 26.73
C ASN A 157 -46.69 3.60 28.07
N LEU A 158 -45.40 3.27 28.01
CA LEU A 158 -44.51 3.28 29.16
C LEU A 158 -44.33 4.72 29.66
N LYS A 159 -44.54 4.91 30.97
CA LYS A 159 -44.05 6.10 31.69
C LYS A 159 -42.54 6.27 31.46
N PRO A 160 -42.03 7.51 31.38
CA PRO A 160 -40.73 7.79 30.80
C PRO A 160 -39.60 7.23 31.67
N THR A 161 -38.94 6.20 31.15
CA THR A 161 -37.55 5.88 31.43
C THR A 161 -36.89 5.69 30.05
N PRO A 162 -35.66 6.19 29.79
CA PRO A 162 -35.22 6.52 28.43
C PRO A 162 -35.12 5.27 27.54
N VAL A 163 -35.96 5.20 26.51
CA VAL A 163 -35.91 4.16 25.48
C VAL A 163 -35.00 4.65 24.35
N ALA A 164 -33.93 3.92 24.09
CA ALA A 164 -33.09 4.15 22.92
C ALA A 164 -33.84 3.67 21.65
N PRO A 165 -33.91 4.49 20.58
CA PRO A 165 -34.64 4.14 19.36
C PRO A 165 -34.02 2.94 18.64
N TYR A 166 -34.86 2.01 18.19
CA TYR A 166 -34.43 0.94 17.28
C TYR A 166 -33.93 1.59 15.97
N THR A 167 -32.62 1.57 15.80
CA THR A 167 -31.93 2.01 14.59
C THR A 167 -31.67 0.75 13.76
N PRO A 168 -32.10 0.67 12.48
CA PRO A 168 -31.71 -0.44 11.63
C PRO A 168 -30.18 -0.59 11.65
N PRO A 169 -29.64 -1.83 11.63
CA PRO A 169 -28.21 -2.04 11.74
C PRO A 169 -27.53 -1.24 10.64
N THR A 170 -26.72 -0.27 11.05
CA THR A 170 -26.04 0.59 10.09
C THR A 170 -25.05 -0.25 9.31
N LEU A 171 -25.07 -0.16 7.98
CA LEU A 171 -24.09 -0.83 7.14
C LEU A 171 -22.71 -0.20 7.38
N LEU A 172 -21.74 -1.05 7.71
CA LEU A 172 -20.38 -0.69 8.05
C LEU A 172 -19.40 -1.60 7.30
N VAL A 173 -18.32 -1.00 6.82
CA VAL A 173 -17.15 -1.73 6.34
C VAL A 173 -16.49 -2.42 7.54
N ARG A 174 -16.04 -3.67 7.36
CA ARG A 174 -15.38 -4.46 8.40
C ARG A 174 -13.90 -4.66 8.14
N THR A 175 -13.54 -4.96 6.90
CA THR A 175 -12.15 -5.21 6.51
C THR A 175 -11.90 -4.69 5.10
N ALA A 176 -10.65 -4.35 4.84
CA ALA A 176 -10.13 -4.00 3.53
C ALA A 176 -8.75 -4.61 3.34
N ALA A 177 -8.31 -4.68 2.09
CA ALA A 177 -7.02 -5.23 1.70
C ALA A 177 -6.33 -4.29 0.71
N GLY A 178 -5.00 -4.32 0.74
CA GLY A 178 -4.08 -3.61 -0.14
C GLY A 178 -2.66 -4.04 0.19
N GLU A 179 -1.69 -3.58 -0.57
CA GLU A 179 -0.28 -3.87 -0.33
C GLU A 179 0.22 -3.22 0.96
N THR A 180 1.08 -3.92 1.70
CA THR A 180 1.63 -3.43 2.99
C THR A 180 2.93 -2.65 2.81
N GLU A 181 3.58 -2.78 1.66
CA GLU A 181 4.80 -2.07 1.28
C GLU A 181 4.64 -1.52 -0.14
N ALA A 182 5.21 -0.35 -0.40
CA ALA A 182 5.12 0.31 -1.69
C ALA A 182 6.36 1.15 -2.00
N LEU A 183 6.65 1.34 -3.29
CA LEU A 183 7.58 2.35 -3.77
C LEU A 183 6.83 3.68 -4.01
N PRO A 184 7.53 4.83 -3.98
CA PRO A 184 6.95 6.07 -4.47
C PRO A 184 6.54 5.97 -5.94
N ASN A 185 5.45 6.63 -6.30
CA ASN A 185 4.76 6.58 -7.59
C ASN A 185 4.07 5.24 -7.94
N ASP A 186 4.16 4.19 -7.10
CA ASP A 186 3.38 2.97 -7.32
C ASP A 186 1.87 3.29 -7.29
N VAL A 187 1.11 2.62 -8.16
CA VAL A 187 -0.36 2.68 -8.14
C VAL A 187 -0.85 1.38 -7.50
N ILE A 188 -1.45 1.51 -6.31
CA ILE A 188 -1.93 0.36 -5.55
C ILE A 188 -3.45 0.34 -5.53
N GLU A 189 -4.03 -0.83 -5.81
CA GLU A 189 -5.46 -1.09 -5.62
C GLU A 189 -5.74 -1.43 -4.15
N TYR A 190 -6.68 -0.70 -3.55
CA TYR A 190 -7.22 -1.00 -2.23
C TYR A 190 -8.68 -1.39 -2.37
N LYS A 191 -9.09 -2.49 -1.73
CA LYS A 191 -10.44 -3.05 -1.85
C LYS A 191 -11.06 -3.40 -0.50
N VAL A 192 -12.34 -3.11 -0.34
CA VAL A 192 -13.13 -3.60 0.80
C VAL A 192 -13.34 -5.11 0.63
N THR A 193 -13.05 -5.88 1.68
CA THR A 193 -13.13 -7.35 1.66
C THR A 193 -14.32 -7.90 2.45
N SER A 194 -14.87 -7.15 3.41
CA SER A 194 -16.07 -7.57 4.12
C SER A 194 -16.87 -6.41 4.74
N TYR A 195 -18.15 -6.67 5.00
CA TYR A 195 -19.10 -5.78 5.66
C TYR A 195 -19.73 -6.47 6.86
N ASN A 196 -20.39 -5.69 7.73
CA ASN A 196 -21.12 -6.23 8.88
C ASN A 196 -22.44 -6.92 8.52
N LEU A 197 -22.91 -6.77 7.27
CA LEU A 197 -24.13 -7.38 6.74
C LEU A 197 -23.79 -8.25 5.53
N PRO A 198 -24.44 -9.42 5.34
CA PRO A 198 -24.10 -10.36 4.27
C PRO A 198 -24.53 -9.87 2.88
N ASN A 199 -25.62 -9.09 2.81
CA ASN A 199 -26.17 -8.60 1.55
C ASN A 199 -25.95 -7.08 1.45
N VAL A 200 -25.06 -6.66 0.55
CA VAL A 200 -24.72 -5.25 0.30
C VAL A 200 -24.99 -4.93 -1.15
N SER A 201 -25.82 -3.91 -1.40
CA SER A 201 -26.22 -3.50 -2.75
C SER A 201 -25.08 -2.82 -3.50
N ASP A 202 -25.10 -2.86 -4.84
CA ASP A 202 -24.11 -2.15 -5.67
C ASP A 202 -24.11 -0.64 -5.45
N SER A 203 -25.28 -0.08 -5.13
CA SER A 203 -25.41 1.34 -4.75
C SER A 203 -24.62 1.64 -3.48
N ASP A 204 -24.70 0.77 -2.47
CA ASP A 204 -23.95 0.94 -1.22
C ASP A 204 -22.44 0.77 -1.45
N ARG A 205 -22.03 -0.22 -2.25
CA ARG A 205 -20.62 -0.44 -2.62
C ARG A 205 -20.02 0.80 -3.30
N LYS A 206 -20.76 1.45 -4.20
CA LYS A 206 -20.35 2.70 -4.87
C LYS A 206 -20.27 3.91 -3.95
N ARG A 207 -20.93 3.89 -2.79
CA ARG A 207 -20.93 4.99 -1.81
C ARG A 207 -19.80 4.91 -0.78
N VAL A 208 -19.03 3.82 -0.75
CA VAL A 208 -17.87 3.69 0.13
C VAL A 208 -16.91 4.85 -0.13
N LYS A 209 -16.57 5.58 0.93
CA LYS A 209 -15.58 6.66 0.94
C LYS A 209 -14.29 6.14 1.53
N TRP A 210 -13.20 6.79 1.20
CA TRP A 210 -11.88 6.46 1.71
C TRP A 210 -11.26 7.71 2.32
N ASP A 211 -10.81 7.58 3.56
CA ASP A 211 -9.94 8.57 4.19
C ASP A 211 -8.52 8.03 4.19
N ILE A 212 -7.56 8.92 3.98
CA ILE A 212 -6.14 8.62 4.11
C ILE A 212 -5.57 9.46 5.24
N GLU A 213 -4.78 8.83 6.09
CA GLU A 213 -4.02 9.48 7.14
C GLU A 213 -2.52 9.30 6.88
N VAL A 214 -1.78 10.42 6.86
CA VAL A 214 -0.33 10.46 6.70
C VAL A 214 0.25 11.44 7.71
N ASP A 215 1.20 11.00 8.54
CA ASP A 215 1.78 11.80 9.64
C ASP A 215 0.72 12.48 10.54
N GLY A 216 -0.37 11.77 10.84
CA GLY A 216 -1.46 12.29 11.67
C GLY A 216 -2.33 13.37 11.01
N LYS A 217 -2.11 13.67 9.73
CA LYS A 217 -3.04 14.48 8.92
C LYS A 217 -3.97 13.57 8.15
N GLN A 218 -5.27 13.70 8.41
CA GLN A 218 -6.31 12.93 7.77
C GLN A 218 -7.02 13.75 6.68
N GLU A 219 -7.17 13.20 5.49
CA GLU A 219 -7.94 13.78 4.38
C GLU A 219 -8.89 12.74 3.76
N THR A 220 -10.03 13.19 3.26
CA THR A 220 -10.98 12.35 2.51
C THR A 220 -10.62 12.35 1.03
N LEU A 221 -10.44 11.16 0.45
CA LEU A 221 -10.17 11.00 -0.97
C LEU A 221 -11.42 11.32 -1.81
N SER A 222 -11.20 11.87 -3.00
CA SER A 222 -12.26 12.14 -3.97
C SER A 222 -12.85 10.86 -4.57
N SER A 223 -12.00 9.84 -4.76
CA SER A 223 -12.38 8.51 -5.25
C SER A 223 -13.30 7.79 -4.26
N LYS A 224 -14.33 7.14 -4.81
CA LYS A 224 -15.33 6.38 -4.05
C LYS A 224 -15.55 5.03 -4.71
N GLY A 225 -16.00 4.07 -3.92
CA GLY A 225 -16.27 2.72 -4.39
C GLY A 225 -15.66 1.67 -3.47
N GLU A 226 -16.07 0.43 -3.72
CA GLU A 226 -15.59 -0.76 -3.02
C GLU A 226 -14.10 -1.02 -3.28
N SER A 227 -13.59 -0.58 -4.43
CA SER A 227 -12.17 -0.51 -4.75
C SER A 227 -11.78 0.90 -5.17
N ILE A 228 -10.55 1.30 -4.84
CA ILE A 228 -9.90 2.50 -5.37
C ILE A 228 -8.46 2.19 -5.78
N GLU A 229 -7.95 2.93 -6.75
CA GLU A 229 -6.52 2.98 -7.04
C GLU A 229 -5.94 4.26 -6.46
N LEU A 230 -4.77 4.18 -5.83
CA LEU A 230 -4.07 5.32 -5.26
C LEU A 230 -2.59 5.31 -5.68
N GLU A 231 -2.15 6.40 -6.30
CA GLU A 231 -0.74 6.68 -6.59
C GLU A 231 -0.03 7.11 -5.30
N MET A 232 1.04 6.41 -4.93
CA MET A 232 1.86 6.73 -3.77
C MET A 232 2.64 8.02 -4.02
N LYS A 233 2.31 9.09 -3.28
CA LYS A 233 2.99 10.38 -3.48
C LYS A 233 4.44 10.31 -3.01
N ARG A 234 5.32 11.06 -3.68
CA ARG A 234 6.77 11.06 -3.41
C ARG A 234 7.11 11.57 -2.01
N GLU A 235 6.36 12.56 -1.52
CA GLU A 235 6.50 13.12 -0.18
C GLU A 235 6.12 12.14 0.95
N TRP A 236 5.59 10.96 0.60
CA TRP A 236 5.32 9.88 1.54
C TRP A 236 6.49 8.91 1.71
N LEU A 237 7.61 9.09 0.98
CA LEU A 237 8.80 8.26 1.17
C LEU A 237 9.27 8.25 2.64
N GLY A 238 9.41 7.04 3.19
CA GLY A 238 9.78 6.80 4.59
C GLY A 238 8.63 6.88 5.58
N LYS A 239 7.39 7.06 5.10
CA LYS A 239 6.18 7.19 5.93
C LYS A 239 5.25 6.01 5.73
N SER A 240 4.37 5.81 6.71
CA SER A 240 3.24 4.89 6.59
C SER A 240 1.98 5.70 6.30
N ILE A 241 1.19 5.23 5.34
CA ILE A 241 -0.15 5.74 5.09
C ILE A 241 -1.17 4.77 5.69
N SER A 242 -2.24 5.32 6.25
CA SER A 242 -3.38 4.56 6.75
C SER A 242 -4.62 4.88 5.93
N LEU A 243 -5.11 3.91 5.17
CA LEU A 243 -6.31 4.02 4.35
C LEU A 243 -7.50 3.41 5.06
N MET A 244 -8.54 4.21 5.26
CA MET A 244 -9.74 3.86 6.02
C MET A 244 -10.97 3.93 5.10
N PRO A 245 -11.48 2.77 4.63
CA PRO A 245 -12.76 2.73 3.93
C PRO A 245 -13.93 2.80 4.90
N TYR A 246 -14.96 3.59 4.56
CA TYR A 246 -16.14 3.74 5.39
C TYR A 246 -17.39 4.16 4.61
N LEU A 247 -18.56 3.91 5.21
CA LEU A 247 -19.86 4.38 4.73
C LEU A 247 -20.47 5.48 5.59
N LYS A 248 -20.19 5.46 6.90
CA LYS A 248 -20.69 6.45 7.87
C LYS A 248 -19.58 7.37 8.34
N GLN A 249 -18.58 6.81 9.00
CA GLN A 249 -17.42 7.52 9.51
C GLN A 249 -16.17 6.64 9.44
N PRO A 250 -14.99 7.21 9.20
CA PRO A 250 -13.72 6.48 9.23
C PRO A 250 -13.47 5.88 10.61
N SER A 251 -12.78 4.75 10.67
CA SER A 251 -12.43 4.09 11.92
C SER A 251 -11.00 3.53 11.85
N PRO A 252 -10.13 3.84 12.82
CA PRO A 252 -8.79 3.26 12.89
C PRO A 252 -8.77 1.72 12.99
N LYS A 253 -9.90 1.10 13.37
CA LYS A 253 -10.04 -0.37 13.42
C LYS A 253 -10.20 -1.02 12.05
N VAL A 254 -10.57 -0.24 11.04
CA VAL A 254 -10.82 -0.69 9.67
C VAL A 254 -9.91 0.13 8.78
N ARG A 255 -8.63 -0.28 8.72
CA ARG A 255 -7.62 0.40 7.92
C ARG A 255 -6.69 -0.58 7.24
N VAL A 256 -6.12 -0.17 6.12
CA VAL A 256 -4.96 -0.80 5.48
C VAL A 256 -3.78 0.13 5.71
N GLU A 257 -2.70 -0.41 6.25
CA GLU A 257 -1.47 0.34 6.47
C GLU A 257 -0.44 -0.07 5.42
N THR A 258 0.09 0.91 4.71
CA THR A 258 1.08 0.72 3.65
C THR A 258 2.30 1.57 3.95
N HIS A 259 3.46 0.93 4.04
CA HIS A 259 4.72 1.60 4.28
C HIS A 259 5.42 1.92 2.96
N ILE A 260 5.65 3.21 2.70
CA ILE A 260 6.33 3.65 1.47
C ILE A 260 7.82 3.68 1.75
N GLN A 261 8.54 2.71 1.21
CA GLN A 261 9.97 2.57 1.43
C GLN A 261 10.74 2.34 0.14
N CYS A 262 11.97 2.83 0.11
CA CYS A 262 12.92 2.50 -0.95
C CYS A 262 13.96 1.53 -0.40
N ASN A 263 14.11 0.38 -1.05
CA ASN A 263 15.08 -0.65 -0.65
C ASN A 263 16.53 -0.29 -1.02
N HIS A 264 16.74 0.76 -1.83
CA HIS A 264 18.08 1.23 -2.16
C HIS A 264 18.70 2.00 -0.99
N LYS A 265 19.84 1.50 -0.51
CA LYS A 265 20.64 2.14 0.52
C LYS A 265 21.36 3.37 -0.03
N ASP A 266 21.73 4.32 0.82
CA ASP A 266 22.59 5.44 0.46
C ASP A 266 24.04 4.98 0.21
N GLY A 267 24.27 4.20 -0.84
CA GLY A 267 25.56 3.60 -1.20
C GLY A 267 26.65 4.64 -1.45
N ALA A 268 26.28 5.83 -1.92
CA ALA A 268 27.21 6.92 -2.17
C ALA A 268 27.92 7.42 -0.90
N LYS A 269 27.34 7.22 0.30
CA LYS A 269 28.05 7.51 1.57
C LYS A 269 29.32 6.68 1.71
N ILE A 270 29.21 5.39 1.40
CA ILE A 270 30.31 4.43 1.49
C ILE A 270 31.35 4.71 0.39
N VAL A 271 30.90 5.08 -0.82
CA VAL A 271 31.82 5.47 -1.91
C VAL A 271 32.56 6.77 -1.57
N ALA A 272 31.88 7.76 -0.97
CA ALA A 272 32.50 9.00 -0.52
C ALA A 272 33.53 8.76 0.59
N GLU A 273 33.24 7.89 1.56
CA GLU A 273 34.22 7.46 2.59
C GLU A 273 35.47 6.84 1.96
N TYR A 274 35.28 5.97 0.97
CA TYR A 274 36.39 5.40 0.20
C TYR A 274 37.21 6.48 -0.49
N ILE A 275 36.59 7.42 -1.21
CA ILE A 275 37.31 8.52 -1.88
C ILE A 275 38.07 9.40 -0.89
N VAL A 276 37.49 9.72 0.27
CA VAL A 276 38.20 10.49 1.31
C VAL A 276 39.44 9.75 1.80
N ASN A 277 39.34 8.44 2.01
CA ASN A 277 40.48 7.62 2.41
C ASN A 277 41.53 7.56 1.31
N GLU A 278 41.13 7.45 0.04
CA GLU A 278 42.04 7.51 -1.11
C GLU A 278 42.71 8.88 -1.21
N ILE A 279 42.00 9.98 -1.06
CA ILE A 279 42.58 11.33 -1.06
C ILE A 279 43.62 11.44 0.07
N LYS A 280 43.26 11.06 1.30
CA LYS A 280 44.17 11.13 2.46
C LYS A 280 45.42 10.28 2.27
N THR A 281 45.27 9.09 1.69
CA THR A 281 46.38 8.16 1.44
C THR A 281 47.28 8.67 0.32
N ASN A 282 46.68 9.05 -0.81
CA ASN A 282 47.43 9.41 -2.01
C ASN A 282 48.18 10.73 -1.84
N THR A 283 47.60 11.73 -1.16
CA THR A 283 48.27 13.01 -0.86
C THR A 283 49.51 12.90 0.04
N ARG A 284 49.66 11.77 0.76
CA ARG A 284 50.81 11.43 1.64
C ARG A 284 51.71 10.33 1.07
N SER A 285 51.44 9.89 -0.15
CA SER A 285 52.22 8.82 -0.76
C SER A 285 53.59 9.32 -1.23
N LYS A 286 54.60 8.44 -1.23
CA LYS A 286 55.95 8.77 -1.75
C LYS A 286 55.92 9.28 -3.20
N ILE A 287 54.97 8.79 -4.01
CA ILE A 287 54.81 9.26 -5.38
C ILE A 287 54.24 10.69 -5.40
N ALA A 288 53.28 11.03 -4.53
CA ALA A 288 52.77 12.38 -4.42
C ALA A 288 53.86 13.36 -3.96
N ASP A 289 54.73 12.96 -3.03
CA ASP A 289 55.91 13.77 -2.66
C ASP A 289 56.86 13.96 -3.85
N SER A 290 57.06 12.92 -4.66
CA SER A 290 57.89 13.01 -5.87
C SER A 290 57.29 13.94 -6.93
N ILE A 291 55.98 13.86 -7.17
CA ILE A 291 55.29 14.78 -8.08
C ILE A 291 55.38 16.20 -7.54
N ARG A 292 55.12 16.39 -6.23
CA ARG A 292 55.17 17.69 -5.57
C ARG A 292 56.54 18.33 -5.61
N TYR A 293 57.60 17.55 -5.44
CA TYR A 293 58.98 18.00 -5.58
C TYR A 293 59.21 18.69 -6.94
N TYR A 294 58.65 18.14 -8.02
CA TYR A 294 58.80 18.66 -9.38
C TYR A 294 57.76 19.71 -9.78
N ALA A 295 56.53 19.62 -9.26
CA ALA A 295 55.43 20.49 -9.64
C ALA A 295 55.32 21.76 -8.80
N SER A 296 55.59 21.72 -7.50
CA SER A 296 55.36 22.85 -6.61
C SER A 296 56.53 23.83 -6.62
N TYR A 297 56.29 25.05 -7.09
CA TYR A 297 57.26 26.15 -7.01
C TYR A 297 57.54 26.53 -5.55
N GLU A 298 56.53 26.54 -4.69
CA GLU A 298 56.66 26.81 -3.25
C GLU A 298 57.62 25.81 -2.57
N GLU A 299 57.51 24.52 -2.89
CA GLU A 299 58.44 23.50 -2.36
C GLU A 299 59.86 23.66 -2.90
N TYR A 300 60.01 24.05 -4.18
CA TYR A 300 61.31 24.39 -4.73
C TYR A 300 61.95 25.57 -3.98
N GLU A 301 61.21 26.66 -3.74
CA GLU A 301 61.74 27.81 -3.01
C GLU A 301 62.20 27.44 -1.61
N LYS A 302 61.41 26.63 -0.87
CA LYS A 302 61.83 26.14 0.46
C LYS A 302 63.15 25.36 0.40
N ARG A 303 63.25 24.39 -0.52
CA ARG A 303 64.48 23.61 -0.75
C ARG A 303 65.66 24.51 -1.13
N TYR A 304 65.41 25.53 -1.95
CA TYR A 304 66.43 26.48 -2.41
C TYR A 304 66.91 27.39 -1.29
N GLU A 305 66.03 27.91 -0.43
CA GLU A 305 66.40 28.70 0.75
C GLU A 305 67.17 27.88 1.79
N GLU A 306 66.78 26.62 2.00
CA GLU A 306 67.52 25.70 2.87
C GLU A 306 68.90 25.36 2.30
N TRP A 307 68.99 25.12 1.00
CA TRP A 307 70.25 24.89 0.30
C TRP A 307 71.18 26.10 0.42
N LYS A 308 70.67 27.32 0.28
CA LYS A 308 71.45 28.56 0.45
C LYS A 308 72.08 28.70 1.84
N LYS A 309 71.50 28.09 2.88
CA LYS A 309 72.03 28.11 4.26
C LYS A 309 73.15 27.06 4.50
N ARG A 310 73.45 26.20 3.53
CA ARG A 310 74.47 25.14 3.68
C ARG A 310 75.91 25.69 3.53
N THR A 311 76.88 24.89 3.98
CA THR A 311 78.31 25.16 3.76
C THR A 311 78.65 25.17 2.27
N LEU A 312 79.75 25.81 1.87
CA LEU A 312 80.21 25.87 0.47
C LEU A 312 80.26 24.48 -0.20
N LEU A 313 80.78 23.48 0.52
CA LEU A 313 80.86 22.10 0.03
C LEU A 313 79.47 21.45 -0.07
N GLY A 314 78.57 21.75 0.88
CA GLY A 314 77.18 21.33 0.81
C GLY A 314 76.42 21.96 -0.37
N GLN A 315 76.68 23.24 -0.65
CA GLN A 315 76.05 23.95 -1.77
C GLN A 315 76.46 23.33 -3.12
N LEU A 316 77.75 23.00 -3.29
CA LEU A 316 78.27 22.37 -4.51
C LEU A 316 77.68 20.97 -4.79
N LEU A 317 77.51 20.16 -3.75
CA LEU A 317 77.11 18.75 -3.91
C LEU A 317 75.60 18.50 -3.87
N THR A 318 74.80 19.45 -3.35
CA THR A 318 73.37 19.21 -3.04
C THR A 318 72.43 20.25 -3.63
N GLN A 319 72.77 20.84 -4.78
CA GLN A 319 71.92 21.80 -5.46
C GLN A 319 70.53 21.19 -5.75
N PRO A 320 69.44 21.81 -5.27
CA PRO A 320 68.10 21.30 -5.51
C PRO A 320 67.72 21.48 -6.98
N GLU A 321 67.12 20.45 -7.57
CA GLU A 321 66.60 20.56 -8.94
C GLU A 321 65.44 21.58 -8.96
N PRO A 322 65.42 22.52 -9.93
CA PRO A 322 64.33 23.46 -10.12
C PRO A 322 63.02 22.75 -10.50
N GLN A 323 61.93 23.52 -10.51
CA GLN A 323 60.62 23.02 -10.95
C GLN A 323 60.74 22.39 -12.35
N ASN A 324 60.18 21.19 -12.50
CA ASN A 324 60.21 20.42 -13.74
C ASN A 324 58.83 19.84 -14.02
N LEU A 325 57.96 20.67 -14.58
CA LEU A 325 56.56 20.30 -14.84
C LEU A 325 56.45 19.09 -15.76
N LEU A 326 57.37 18.88 -16.70
CA LEU A 326 57.35 17.69 -17.56
C LEU A 326 57.52 16.40 -16.75
N LYS A 327 58.53 16.33 -15.86
CA LYS A 327 58.71 15.18 -14.96
C LYS A 327 57.50 14.97 -14.06
N ALA A 328 56.95 16.05 -13.51
CA ALA A 328 55.74 15.97 -12.70
C ALA A 328 54.55 15.41 -13.50
N LYS A 329 54.31 15.93 -14.72
CA LYS A 329 53.24 15.47 -15.61
C LYS A 329 53.40 14.00 -15.99
N ILE A 330 54.62 13.52 -16.25
CA ILE A 330 54.89 12.09 -16.53
C ILE A 330 54.52 11.21 -15.32
N LEU A 331 54.98 11.57 -14.12
CA LEU A 331 54.69 10.82 -12.90
C LEU A 331 53.19 10.85 -12.56
N TRP A 332 52.54 12.00 -12.75
CA TRP A 332 51.09 12.15 -12.58
C TRP A 332 50.33 11.27 -13.55
N ALA A 333 50.64 11.36 -14.84
CA ALA A 333 49.96 10.66 -15.90
C ALA A 333 50.09 9.13 -15.72
N GLU A 334 51.25 8.63 -15.30
CA GLU A 334 51.44 7.19 -14.98
C GLU A 334 50.47 6.70 -13.91
N ARG A 335 50.08 7.56 -12.97
CA ARG A 335 49.22 7.19 -11.85
C ARG A 335 47.73 7.26 -12.16
N VAL A 336 47.32 8.26 -12.92
CA VAL A 336 45.90 8.52 -13.25
C VAL A 336 45.43 7.84 -14.54
N ALA A 337 46.34 7.31 -15.36
CA ALA A 337 45.98 6.62 -16.58
C ALA A 337 45.08 5.40 -16.32
N ALA A 338 44.32 4.97 -17.34
CA ALA A 338 43.36 3.88 -17.21
C ALA A 338 43.99 2.61 -16.57
N LYS A 339 43.28 2.03 -15.59
CA LYS A 339 43.68 0.85 -14.81
C LYS A 339 44.93 1.05 -13.92
N ARG A 340 45.34 2.29 -13.66
CA ARG A 340 46.44 2.62 -12.74
C ARG A 340 45.92 2.93 -11.35
N PRO A 341 46.80 3.03 -10.31
CA PRO A 341 46.36 3.12 -8.92
C PRO A 341 45.44 4.29 -8.58
N TRP A 342 45.48 5.40 -9.34
CA TRP A 342 44.61 6.56 -9.12
C TRP A 342 43.44 6.63 -10.12
N ASP A 343 43.28 5.63 -10.99
CA ASP A 343 42.06 5.43 -11.76
C ASP A 343 41.03 4.70 -10.89
N HIS A 344 40.22 5.49 -10.17
CA HIS A 344 39.22 4.93 -9.25
C HIS A 344 37.94 4.50 -9.94
N LYS A 345 37.74 4.80 -11.23
CA LYS A 345 36.51 4.44 -11.96
C LYS A 345 36.27 2.91 -11.94
N PRO A 346 37.21 2.04 -12.39
CA PRO A 346 37.00 0.59 -12.32
C PRO A 346 36.86 0.07 -10.88
N LEU A 347 37.65 0.64 -9.95
CA LEU A 347 37.65 0.21 -8.54
C LEU A 347 36.30 0.45 -7.88
N ILE A 348 35.69 1.62 -8.12
CA ILE A 348 34.38 1.96 -7.55
C ILE A 348 33.30 1.05 -8.13
N ARG A 349 33.31 0.90 -9.46
CA ARG A 349 32.36 0.05 -10.17
C ARG A 349 32.42 -1.39 -9.64
N ASP A 350 33.61 -1.94 -9.48
CA ASP A 350 33.78 -3.35 -9.14
C ASP A 350 33.60 -3.59 -7.64
N LYS A 351 34.10 -2.69 -6.76
CA LYS A 351 34.02 -2.85 -5.30
C LYS A 351 32.64 -2.52 -4.71
N PHE A 352 31.93 -1.57 -5.31
CA PHE A 352 30.66 -1.06 -4.78
C PHE A 352 29.47 -1.40 -5.68
N ASN A 353 29.58 -2.43 -6.53
CA ASN A 353 28.48 -2.88 -7.38
C ASN A 353 27.23 -3.28 -6.57
N GLY A 354 27.40 -3.92 -5.41
CA GLY A 354 26.26 -4.36 -4.58
C GLY A 354 25.56 -3.22 -3.83
N LEU A 355 26.10 -2.00 -3.91
CA LEU A 355 25.52 -0.77 -3.36
C LEU A 355 25.00 0.17 -4.45
N ALA A 356 25.16 -0.23 -5.73
CA ALA A 356 24.74 0.56 -6.85
C ALA A 356 23.24 0.36 -7.13
N VAL A 357 22.64 1.38 -7.72
CA VAL A 357 21.27 1.39 -8.20
C VAL A 357 21.26 0.93 -9.64
N GLU A 358 20.37 -0.02 -9.95
CA GLU A 358 20.17 -0.49 -11.31
C GLU A 358 19.37 0.55 -12.11
N ARG A 359 19.89 0.95 -13.27
CA ARG A 359 19.21 1.90 -14.18
C ARG A 359 19.23 1.40 -15.60
N THR A 360 18.09 1.50 -16.28
CA THR A 360 17.96 1.12 -17.70
C THR A 360 17.84 2.38 -18.55
N GLU A 361 18.79 2.57 -19.46
CA GLU A 361 18.84 3.77 -20.31
C GLU A 361 19.18 3.39 -21.76
N TYR A 362 18.75 4.21 -22.71
CA TYR A 362 19.09 4.02 -24.11
C TYR A 362 20.56 4.36 -24.35
N SER A 363 21.35 3.38 -24.75
CA SER A 363 22.74 3.61 -25.18
C SER A 363 22.75 3.97 -26.67
N ALA A 364 23.26 5.16 -26.99
CA ALA A 364 23.46 5.60 -28.36
C ALA A 364 24.52 4.76 -29.09
N GLU A 365 25.51 4.23 -28.36
CA GLU A 365 26.61 3.41 -28.91
C GLU A 365 26.09 2.06 -29.43
N VAL A 366 25.33 1.33 -28.60
CA VAL A 366 24.79 0.02 -28.97
C VAL A 366 23.35 0.09 -29.52
N LYS A 367 22.78 1.29 -29.62
CA LYS A 367 21.43 1.59 -30.14
C LYS A 367 20.31 0.75 -29.51
N ARG A 368 20.37 0.53 -28.19
CA ARG A 368 19.37 -0.23 -27.43
C ARG A 368 19.33 0.20 -25.97
N MET A 369 18.26 -0.20 -25.27
CA MET A 369 18.21 -0.10 -23.81
C MET A 369 19.28 -0.99 -23.18
N VAL A 370 20.07 -0.40 -22.28
CA VAL A 370 21.13 -1.05 -21.52
C VAL A 370 20.88 -0.82 -20.04
N THR A 371 21.00 -1.91 -19.27
CA THR A 371 20.83 -1.88 -17.82
C THR A 371 22.20 -1.79 -17.14
N TYR A 372 22.45 -0.66 -16.49
CA TYR A 372 23.67 -0.36 -15.74
C TYR A 372 23.47 -0.75 -14.27
N LYS A 373 24.18 -1.77 -13.80
CA LYS A 373 23.99 -2.34 -12.44
C LYS A 373 24.99 -1.84 -11.39
N SER A 374 26.06 -1.16 -11.81
CA SER A 374 27.23 -0.87 -10.97
C SER A 374 27.70 0.58 -11.02
N TYR A 375 26.96 1.44 -11.72
CA TYR A 375 27.43 2.75 -12.16
C TYR A 375 26.86 3.92 -11.37
N TRP A 376 25.78 3.69 -10.62
CA TRP A 376 25.00 4.74 -9.97
C TRP A 376 24.91 4.46 -8.48
N HIS A 377 25.19 5.45 -7.64
CA HIS A 377 25.10 5.29 -6.19
C HIS A 377 24.16 6.33 -5.60
N LYS A 378 23.16 5.85 -4.85
CA LYS A 378 22.14 6.70 -4.24
C LYS A 378 22.70 7.51 -3.08
N TYR A 379 22.31 8.78 -3.00
CA TYR A 379 22.37 9.60 -1.80
C TYR A 379 21.14 10.52 -1.74
N LYS A 380 20.35 10.40 -0.66
CA LYS A 380 19.07 11.12 -0.52
C LYS A 380 18.17 10.86 -1.74
N ASP A 381 17.74 11.91 -2.43
CA ASP A 381 16.78 11.86 -3.55
C ASP A 381 17.46 11.71 -4.91
N TYR A 382 18.78 11.54 -4.96
CA TYR A 382 19.57 11.52 -6.18
C TYR A 382 20.47 10.29 -6.27
N ASP A 383 20.69 9.86 -7.52
CA ASP A 383 21.71 8.90 -7.89
C ASP A 383 22.88 9.62 -8.56
N TYR A 384 24.09 9.29 -8.14
CA TYR A 384 25.33 9.88 -8.63
C TYR A 384 26.11 8.87 -9.47
N TYR A 385 26.52 9.29 -10.66
CA TYR A 385 27.30 8.46 -11.57
C TYR A 385 28.73 8.26 -11.03
N TYR A 386 29.25 7.05 -11.15
CA TYR A 386 30.49 6.64 -10.48
C TYR A 386 31.73 7.47 -10.85
N ASP A 387 31.75 8.12 -12.02
CA ASP A 387 32.87 8.94 -12.47
C ASP A 387 33.09 10.18 -11.60
N VAL A 388 32.03 10.75 -11.00
CA VAL A 388 32.14 11.99 -10.20
C VAL A 388 33.11 11.81 -9.03
N TRP A 389 33.13 10.62 -8.43
CA TRP A 389 33.99 10.26 -7.30
C TRP A 389 35.48 10.30 -7.67
N SER A 390 35.83 9.71 -8.82
CA SER A 390 37.21 9.69 -9.31
C SER A 390 37.66 11.08 -9.75
N ASN A 391 36.76 11.87 -10.33
CA ASN A 391 37.05 13.25 -10.76
C ASN A 391 37.26 14.20 -9.57
N ILE A 392 36.51 14.03 -8.48
CA ILE A 392 36.72 14.79 -7.22
C ILE A 392 38.10 14.47 -6.64
N HIS A 393 38.48 13.18 -6.59
CA HIS A 393 39.82 12.77 -6.17
C HIS A 393 40.90 13.38 -7.06
N TYR A 394 40.74 13.27 -8.38
CA TYR A 394 41.69 13.82 -9.36
C TYR A 394 41.93 15.32 -9.13
N GLY A 395 40.87 16.10 -8.97
CA GLY A 395 40.96 17.53 -8.72
C GLY A 395 41.68 17.85 -7.40
N TYR A 396 41.30 17.16 -6.31
CA TYR A 396 41.88 17.38 -4.99
C TYR A 396 43.37 17.02 -4.95
N VAL A 397 43.71 15.80 -5.38
CA VAL A 397 45.08 15.28 -5.33
C VAL A 397 45.97 16.06 -6.28
N GLY A 398 45.45 16.50 -7.44
CA GLY A 398 46.17 17.32 -8.41
C GLY A 398 46.67 18.64 -7.82
N LEU A 399 45.80 19.37 -7.12
CA LEU A 399 46.22 20.59 -6.40
C LEU A 399 47.16 20.26 -5.23
N SER A 400 46.93 19.16 -4.52
CA SER A 400 47.79 18.73 -3.41
C SER A 400 49.21 18.42 -3.84
N VAL A 401 49.43 17.94 -5.06
CA VAL A 401 50.78 17.73 -5.61
C VAL A 401 51.32 18.96 -6.33
N GLY A 402 50.60 20.08 -6.37
CA GLY A 402 51.12 21.37 -6.83
C GLY A 402 50.86 21.70 -8.30
N PHE A 403 49.94 21.00 -8.98
CA PHE A 403 49.42 21.49 -10.26
C PHE A 403 48.43 22.64 -10.05
N ASP A 404 48.29 23.50 -11.06
CA ASP A 404 47.25 24.53 -11.06
C ASP A 404 45.92 24.03 -11.66
N GLU A 405 44.83 24.75 -11.41
CA GLU A 405 43.51 24.40 -11.91
C GLU A 405 43.46 24.32 -13.44
N LYS A 406 44.19 25.19 -14.13
CA LYS A 406 44.22 25.23 -15.60
C LYS A 406 44.82 23.95 -16.18
N THR A 407 45.91 23.46 -15.59
CA THR A 407 46.57 22.22 -15.97
C THR A 407 45.66 21.03 -15.74
N LEU A 408 44.95 21.00 -14.62
CA LEU A 408 44.07 19.90 -14.24
C LEU A 408 42.77 19.87 -15.06
N LEU A 409 42.20 21.03 -15.42
CA LEU A 409 41.02 21.14 -16.30
C LEU A 409 41.38 21.02 -17.79
N GLY A 410 42.63 21.27 -18.15
CA GLY A 410 43.13 21.25 -19.53
C GLY A 410 43.64 19.88 -19.97
N GLY A 411 43.06 18.78 -19.47
CA GLY A 411 43.60 17.40 -19.48
C GLY A 411 44.26 16.89 -20.77
N ALA A 412 44.00 17.51 -21.93
CA ALA A 412 44.76 17.35 -23.17
C ALA A 412 46.28 17.48 -22.97
N ASP A 413 46.72 18.45 -22.15
CA ASP A 413 48.13 18.70 -21.82
C ASP A 413 48.80 17.54 -21.07
N LEU A 414 48.01 16.72 -20.37
CA LEU A 414 48.47 15.55 -19.60
C LEU A 414 48.35 14.27 -20.43
N ALA A 415 47.30 14.16 -21.24
CA ALA A 415 47.09 13.05 -22.17
C ALA A 415 48.20 12.99 -23.23
N GLN A 416 48.67 14.14 -23.73
CA GLN A 416 49.76 14.22 -24.71
C GLN A 416 51.11 13.69 -24.18
N VAL A 417 51.31 13.60 -22.86
CA VAL A 417 52.58 13.16 -22.25
C VAL A 417 52.74 11.62 -22.27
N ILE A 418 51.67 10.85 -22.49
CA ILE A 418 51.67 9.37 -22.47
C ILE A 418 51.71 8.70 -23.86
N ASP A 419 51.54 9.47 -24.95
CA ASP A 419 51.53 9.04 -26.36
C ASP A 419 50.13 8.85 -27.01
N SER A 420 50.14 9.00 -28.33
CA SER A 420 49.22 9.71 -29.22
C SER A 420 47.97 8.92 -29.66
N LYS A 421 47.34 8.16 -28.75
CA LYS A 421 46.06 7.46 -29.00
C LYS A 421 45.04 7.62 -27.87
N GLY A 422 45.18 8.64 -27.03
CA GLY A 422 44.13 9.02 -26.09
C GLY A 422 42.98 9.63 -26.85
N GLY A 423 41.89 8.89 -27.04
CA GLY A 423 40.66 9.46 -27.56
C GLY A 423 40.30 10.70 -26.75
N ASN A 424 40.04 11.81 -27.44
CA ASN A 424 39.48 13.02 -26.85
C ASN A 424 38.12 12.66 -26.25
N ALA A 425 38.09 12.20 -25.00
CA ALA A 425 36.92 12.38 -24.19
C ALA A 425 36.88 13.89 -23.91
N GLU A 426 36.09 14.63 -24.68
CA GLU A 426 35.74 15.99 -24.29
C GLU A 426 35.16 15.90 -22.87
N ASP A 427 35.87 16.46 -21.89
CA ASP A 427 35.41 16.49 -20.51
C ASP A 427 34.01 17.11 -20.49
N THR A 428 33.03 16.32 -20.05
CA THR A 428 31.64 16.77 -19.94
C THR A 428 31.57 17.94 -18.95
N GLY A 429 30.46 18.70 -18.99
CA GLY A 429 30.22 19.76 -18.00
C GLY A 429 30.29 19.22 -16.55
N ASP A 430 29.88 17.98 -16.35
CA ASP A 430 29.84 17.32 -15.04
C ASP A 430 31.21 16.82 -14.57
N ASP A 431 32.07 16.37 -15.49
CA ASP A 431 33.47 16.02 -15.18
C ASP A 431 34.21 17.24 -14.63
N LYS A 432 34.13 18.38 -15.34
CA LYS A 432 34.74 19.64 -14.90
C LYS A 432 34.15 20.12 -13.57
N THR A 433 32.85 19.96 -13.37
CA THR A 433 32.19 20.31 -12.12
C THR A 433 32.70 19.45 -10.97
N SER A 434 32.84 18.14 -11.18
CA SER A 434 33.38 17.20 -10.19
C SER A 434 34.84 17.51 -9.83
N ILE A 435 35.68 17.83 -10.82
CA ILE A 435 37.07 18.26 -10.59
C ILE A 435 37.10 19.54 -9.74
N LYS A 436 36.25 20.53 -10.06
CA LYS A 436 36.14 21.79 -9.31
C LYS A 436 35.65 21.61 -7.88
N ILE A 437 34.78 20.62 -7.62
CA ILE A 437 34.43 20.23 -6.25
C ILE A 437 35.70 19.78 -5.51
N GLY A 438 36.54 18.96 -6.14
CA GLY A 438 37.86 18.57 -5.61
C GLY A 438 38.74 19.79 -5.27
N PHE A 439 38.76 20.80 -6.14
CA PHE A 439 39.49 22.05 -5.89
C PHE A 439 38.97 22.80 -4.66
N ALA A 440 37.65 23.01 -4.59
CA ALA A 440 37.02 23.70 -3.47
C ALA A 440 37.29 23.01 -2.14
N LEU A 441 37.25 21.68 -2.12
CA LEU A 441 37.58 20.88 -0.95
C LEU A 441 39.07 21.00 -0.59
N TYR A 442 39.98 21.04 -1.56
CA TYR A 442 41.41 21.26 -1.31
C TYR A 442 41.64 22.62 -0.65
N TYR A 443 41.06 23.70 -1.18
CA TYR A 443 41.20 25.04 -0.59
C TYR A 443 40.65 25.12 0.84
N LYS A 444 39.61 24.33 1.14
CA LYS A 444 39.01 24.27 2.48
C LYS A 444 39.83 23.45 3.48
N TYR A 445 40.35 22.30 3.07
CA TYR A 445 40.97 21.31 3.98
C TYR A 445 42.49 21.20 3.88
N GLY A 446 43.09 21.93 2.94
CA GLY A 446 44.53 22.00 2.74
C GLY A 446 45.14 20.73 2.16
N ARG A 447 46.46 20.73 2.07
CA ARG A 447 47.26 19.75 1.32
C ARG A 447 46.98 18.28 1.64
N TYR A 448 46.77 17.97 2.91
CA TYR A 448 46.70 16.58 3.39
C TYR A 448 45.29 16.15 3.80
N ALA A 449 44.26 16.96 3.53
CA ALA A 449 42.87 16.58 3.79
C ALA A 449 42.57 16.16 5.24
N GLU A 450 43.28 16.70 6.25
CA GLU A 450 43.19 16.22 7.64
C GLU A 450 41.75 16.28 8.19
N GLY A 451 41.04 17.37 7.91
CA GLY A 451 39.64 17.57 8.30
C GLY A 451 38.59 17.12 7.28
N LEU A 452 38.99 16.60 6.12
CA LEU A 452 38.03 16.23 5.07
C LEU A 452 37.21 15.01 5.49
N THR A 453 35.89 15.08 5.35
CA THR A 453 34.95 14.00 5.64
C THR A 453 34.13 13.61 4.40
N ALA A 454 33.53 12.41 4.44
CA ALA A 454 32.63 11.96 3.37
C ALA A 454 31.43 12.89 3.20
N GLN A 455 30.93 13.44 4.32
CA GLN A 455 29.82 14.38 4.32
C GLN A 455 30.15 15.68 3.57
N ASP A 456 31.40 16.12 3.58
CA ASP A 456 31.83 17.31 2.83
C ASP A 456 31.75 17.09 1.32
N ILE A 457 32.22 15.93 0.85
CA ILE A 457 32.09 15.52 -0.57
C ILE A 457 30.62 15.46 -0.96
N LEU A 458 29.81 14.76 -0.16
CA LEU A 458 28.38 14.58 -0.43
C LEU A 458 27.64 15.92 -0.44
N SER A 459 27.97 16.84 0.47
CA SER A 459 27.33 18.15 0.54
C SER A 459 27.71 19.03 -0.66
N ALA A 460 28.97 18.97 -1.09
CA ALA A 460 29.41 19.68 -2.30
C ALA A 460 28.71 19.13 -3.56
N LEU A 461 28.61 17.81 -3.71
CA LEU A 461 27.86 17.15 -4.79
C LEU A 461 26.36 17.48 -4.76
N ASP A 462 25.75 17.50 -3.58
CA ASP A 462 24.33 17.84 -3.41
C ASP A 462 24.04 19.31 -3.79
N SER A 463 24.97 20.22 -3.51
CA SER A 463 24.86 21.63 -3.89
C SER A 463 25.17 21.93 -5.36
N SER A 464 25.84 21.01 -6.05
CA SER A 464 26.27 21.22 -7.44
C SER A 464 25.16 20.89 -8.44
N MET A 465 25.11 21.68 -9.51
CA MET A 465 24.26 21.41 -10.67
C MET A 465 25.04 20.51 -11.65
N MET A 466 24.46 19.36 -11.98
CA MET A 466 25.00 18.37 -12.89
C MET A 466 23.86 17.87 -13.76
N THR A 467 24.09 17.74 -15.06
CA THR A 467 23.03 17.41 -16.03
C THR A 467 22.97 15.93 -16.36
N GLU A 468 24.11 15.24 -16.31
CA GLU A 468 24.26 13.86 -16.75
C GLU A 468 24.55 12.92 -15.59
N SER A 469 25.38 13.34 -14.63
CA SER A 469 25.97 12.54 -13.55
C SER A 469 25.24 12.63 -12.22
N LYS A 470 24.23 13.49 -12.12
CA LYS A 470 23.31 13.59 -10.96
C LYS A 470 21.89 13.51 -11.49
N ARG A 471 21.20 12.43 -11.18
CA ARG A 471 19.80 12.26 -11.60
C ARG A 471 18.92 11.94 -10.41
N LYS A 472 17.62 12.17 -10.57
CA LYS A 472 16.65 11.81 -9.54
C LYS A 472 16.77 10.31 -9.28
N HIS A 473 16.65 9.89 -8.02
CA HIS A 473 16.76 8.48 -7.67
C HIS A 473 15.70 7.66 -8.40
N VAL A 474 16.03 6.45 -8.87
CA VAL A 474 15.13 5.63 -9.70
C VAL A 474 13.74 5.41 -9.08
N CYS A 475 13.64 5.18 -7.77
CA CYS A 475 12.34 5.03 -7.08
C CYS A 475 11.54 6.34 -6.99
N LEU A 476 12.11 7.45 -7.43
CA LEU A 476 11.47 8.75 -7.55
C LEU A 476 11.29 9.16 -9.02
N GLU A 477 11.83 8.42 -9.98
CA GLU A 477 11.60 8.61 -11.41
C GLU A 477 10.27 7.93 -11.81
N LYS A 478 9.63 8.42 -12.88
CA LYS A 478 8.36 7.87 -13.40
C LYS A 478 8.65 6.95 -14.57
#